data_AF-A0A1V3NWI2-F1
#
_entry.id   AF-A0A1V3NWI2-F1
#
_cell.length_a   1.000
_cell.length_b   1.000
_cell.length_c   1.000
_cell.angle_alpha   90.00
_cell.angle_beta   90.00
_cell.angle_gamma   90.00
#
_symmetry.space_group_name_H-M   'P 1'
#
loop_
_entity.id
_entity.type
_entity.pdbx_description
1 polymer ?
#
loop_
_entity_poly.entity_id
_entity_poly.type
_entity_poly.pdbx_seq_one_letter_code
_entity_poly.pdbx_strand_id
1 'polypeptide(L)'
;MQSRRKLRFRLVLSFALFGFGLSVLFAVASLYVRSKVEDQLVVSALQHDVDQAVDKVIAHPDQSVSSELIQAWIKSDRTLYKMPLAWQNLGTGVHDITETDANGVLRHYKLAVRRKDGIIGFVRYDVGREELGKRQLVTSLIAVVLLFSLLSLAIGLWLSRKVLKPVTLLANRLRDFRKAGKAEPLAQHFADDEVGELAHALDEYAARLTAMVERDREFNSDVSHELRTPLAVIASTTELLQGSPDLTPKLAERLKRIERASRQATELIEALLLLSRAERRGPTRGETTEVAKVAADVIESQRPQVRGKPLEIELAAHEPVSVNAPASVLSVALTNLIGNAIKYTLEGTVRVEVGAGRIEVIDTGPGIKPEDAEKLFQRGVRGEGAGGSGAGLGLAIVRRLCELYGWEVSMRPRTDANGAIASIVFG
;
A
#
# COMPACT_ATOMS: atom_id res chain seq x y z
N MET A 1 -6.91 -4.91 3.27
CA MET A 1 -6.77 -6.27 3.83
C MET A 1 -6.68 -7.39 2.79
N GLN A 2 -7.12 -7.17 1.54
CA GLN A 2 -7.14 -8.20 0.49
C GLN A 2 -5.73 -8.69 0.04
N SER A 3 -4.69 -7.85 0.00
CA SER A 3 -3.35 -8.29 -0.47
C SER A 3 -2.65 -9.26 0.48
N ARG A 4 -2.82 -9.09 1.81
CA ARG A 4 -2.25 -9.99 2.84
C ARG A 4 -2.81 -11.42 2.74
N ARG A 5 -4.10 -11.56 2.39
CA ARG A 5 -4.70 -12.87 2.09
C ARG A 5 -4.13 -13.45 0.81
N LYS A 6 -3.89 -12.63 -0.22
CA LYS A 6 -3.32 -13.10 -1.50
C LYS A 6 -1.93 -13.73 -1.33
N LEU A 7 -1.02 -13.11 -0.57
CA LEU A 7 0.35 -13.66 -0.42
C LEU A 7 0.38 -14.95 0.42
N ARG A 8 -0.33 -14.98 1.56
CA ARG A 8 -0.44 -16.20 2.38
C ARG A 8 -1.06 -17.34 1.59
N PHE A 9 -2.16 -17.08 0.88
CA PHE A 9 -2.83 -18.07 0.06
C PHE A 9 -1.92 -18.60 -1.06
N ARG A 10 -1.20 -17.71 -1.77
CA ARG A 10 -0.23 -18.13 -2.81
C ARG A 10 0.85 -19.05 -2.25
N LEU A 11 1.46 -18.70 -1.13
CA LEU A 11 2.50 -19.56 -0.52
C LEU A 11 1.94 -20.94 -0.16
N VAL A 12 0.80 -21.00 0.53
CA VAL A 12 0.17 -22.27 0.92
C VAL A 12 -0.21 -23.08 -0.32
N LEU A 13 -0.79 -22.44 -1.34
CA LEU A 13 -1.18 -23.09 -2.58
C LEU A 13 0.03 -23.61 -3.36
N SER A 14 1.13 -22.85 -3.44
CA SER A 14 2.37 -23.27 -4.09
C SER A 14 2.98 -24.51 -3.43
N PHE A 15 3.06 -24.53 -2.09
CA PHE A 15 3.53 -25.72 -1.37
C PHE A 15 2.59 -26.92 -1.56
N ALA A 16 1.27 -26.71 -1.46
CA ALA A 16 0.29 -27.77 -1.66
C ALA A 16 0.37 -28.36 -3.07
N LEU A 17 0.43 -27.53 -4.11
CA LEU A 17 0.56 -27.97 -5.50
C LEU A 17 1.89 -28.66 -5.76
N PHE A 18 3.00 -28.12 -5.22
CA PHE A 18 4.31 -28.74 -5.36
C PHE A 18 4.37 -30.11 -4.70
N GLY A 19 3.90 -30.22 -3.46
CA GLY A 19 3.86 -31.50 -2.73
C GLY A 19 2.94 -32.53 -3.38
N PHE A 20 1.76 -32.12 -3.83
CA PHE A 20 0.84 -32.98 -4.57
C PHE A 20 1.46 -33.44 -5.89
N GLY A 21 1.97 -32.51 -6.69
CA GLY A 21 2.57 -32.80 -7.99
C GLY A 21 3.78 -33.74 -7.89
N LEU A 22 4.68 -33.50 -6.93
CA LEU A 22 5.83 -34.36 -6.67
C LEU A 22 5.39 -35.76 -6.23
N SER A 23 4.38 -35.87 -5.37
CA SER A 23 3.87 -37.17 -4.90
C SER A 23 3.21 -37.97 -6.03
N VAL A 24 2.41 -37.29 -6.87
CA VAL A 24 1.79 -37.92 -8.06
C VAL A 24 2.85 -38.36 -9.06
N LEU A 25 3.85 -37.52 -9.32
CA LEU A 25 4.98 -37.89 -10.20
C LEU A 25 5.71 -39.13 -9.69
N PHE A 26 5.98 -39.19 -8.38
CA PHE A 26 6.59 -40.36 -7.75
C PHE A 26 5.72 -41.61 -7.88
N ALA A 27 4.40 -41.50 -7.67
CA ALA A 27 3.46 -42.60 -7.83
C ALA A 27 3.43 -43.12 -9.27
N VAL A 28 3.36 -42.24 -10.26
CA VAL A 28 3.38 -42.60 -11.69
C VAL A 28 4.71 -43.25 -12.06
N ALA A 29 5.84 -42.69 -11.62
CA ALA A 29 7.16 -43.27 -11.86
C ALA A 29 7.31 -44.66 -11.23
N SER A 30 6.80 -44.84 -10.00
CA SER A 30 6.81 -46.13 -9.31
C SER A 30 5.98 -47.20 -10.06
N LEU A 31 4.80 -46.83 -10.55
CA LEU A 31 3.96 -47.71 -11.38
C LEU A 31 4.66 -48.07 -12.69
N TYR A 32 5.28 -47.10 -13.35
CA TYR A 32 6.02 -47.30 -14.59
C TYR A 32 7.22 -48.24 -14.41
N VAL A 33 8.05 -48.00 -13.39
CA VAL A 33 9.21 -48.85 -13.07
C VAL A 33 8.74 -50.26 -12.74
N ARG A 34 7.71 -50.42 -11.92
CA ARG A 34 7.17 -51.75 -11.59
C ARG A 34 6.70 -52.50 -12.83
N SER A 35 5.88 -51.88 -13.68
CA SER A 35 5.39 -52.52 -14.90
C SER A 35 6.55 -52.98 -15.79
N LYS A 36 7.56 -52.13 -15.95
CA LYS A 36 8.72 -52.43 -16.80
C LYS A 36 9.59 -53.56 -16.23
N VAL A 37 9.81 -53.57 -14.91
CA VAL A 37 10.61 -54.61 -14.23
C VAL A 37 9.85 -55.95 -14.22
N GLU A 38 8.54 -55.94 -13.92
CA GLU A 38 7.66 -57.13 -13.94
C GLU A 38 7.69 -57.77 -15.34
N ASP A 39 7.46 -56.99 -16.41
CA ASP A 39 7.48 -57.51 -17.78
C ASP A 39 8.83 -58.10 -18.18
N GLN A 40 9.94 -57.45 -17.82
CA GLN A 40 11.29 -57.93 -18.16
C GLN A 40 11.66 -59.20 -17.41
N LEU A 41 11.36 -59.29 -16.11
CA LEU A 41 11.65 -60.46 -15.30
C LEU A 41 10.83 -61.67 -15.74
N VAL A 42 9.53 -61.49 -15.96
CA VAL A 42 8.64 -62.58 -16.41
C VAL A 42 9.05 -63.09 -17.78
N VAL A 43 9.31 -62.20 -18.75
CA VAL A 43 9.74 -62.61 -20.10
C VAL A 43 11.06 -63.37 -20.05
N SER A 44 12.06 -62.88 -19.31
CA SER A 44 13.38 -63.50 -19.22
C SER A 44 13.33 -64.87 -18.51
N ALA A 45 12.55 -64.97 -17.42
CA ALA A 45 12.34 -66.23 -16.71
C ALA A 45 11.68 -67.27 -17.61
N LEU A 46 10.59 -66.89 -18.31
CA LEU A 46 9.88 -67.82 -19.19
C LEU A 46 10.75 -68.29 -20.34
N GLN A 47 11.53 -67.41 -20.97
CA GLN A 47 12.47 -67.82 -22.02
C GLN A 47 13.49 -68.84 -21.51
N HIS A 48 14.09 -68.56 -20.34
CA HIS A 48 15.05 -69.46 -19.72
C HIS A 48 14.43 -70.83 -19.42
N ASP A 49 13.21 -70.85 -18.90
CA ASP A 49 12.51 -72.09 -18.55
C ASP A 49 12.15 -72.93 -19.78
N VAL A 50 11.73 -72.31 -20.90
CA VAL A 50 11.44 -73.05 -22.15
C VAL A 50 12.71 -73.60 -22.77
N ASP A 51 13.78 -72.79 -22.81
CA ASP A 51 15.07 -73.21 -23.36
C ASP A 51 15.61 -74.42 -22.59
N GLN A 52 15.59 -74.37 -21.25
CA GLN A 52 15.98 -75.51 -20.41
C GLN A 52 15.09 -76.74 -20.64
N ALA A 53 13.78 -76.55 -20.78
CA ALA A 53 12.84 -77.65 -20.97
C ALA A 53 13.07 -78.35 -22.33
N VAL A 54 13.28 -77.58 -23.40
CA VAL A 54 13.57 -78.10 -24.73
C VAL A 54 14.94 -78.79 -24.76
N ASP A 55 15.99 -78.16 -24.22
CA ASP A 55 17.33 -78.75 -24.21
C ASP A 55 17.39 -80.06 -23.41
N LYS A 56 16.65 -80.17 -22.29
CA LYS A 56 16.53 -81.42 -21.52
C LYS A 56 15.89 -82.55 -22.32
N VAL A 57 14.83 -82.28 -23.07
CA VAL A 57 14.17 -83.31 -23.91
C VAL A 57 15.01 -83.69 -25.12
N ILE A 58 15.77 -82.75 -25.71
CA ILE A 58 16.75 -83.08 -26.77
C ILE A 58 17.82 -84.03 -26.21
N ALA A 59 18.34 -83.75 -25.01
CA ALA A 59 19.38 -84.57 -24.39
C ALA A 59 18.87 -85.92 -23.88
N HIS A 60 17.63 -85.99 -23.38
CA HIS A 60 17.03 -87.20 -22.80
C HIS A 60 15.57 -87.36 -23.29
N PRO A 61 15.35 -87.98 -24.46
CA PRO A 61 14.02 -88.09 -25.10
C PRO A 61 12.96 -88.81 -24.27
N ASP A 62 13.37 -89.68 -23.34
CA ASP A 62 12.46 -90.54 -22.55
C ASP A 62 12.05 -89.93 -21.20
N GLN A 63 12.56 -88.74 -20.84
CA GLN A 63 12.19 -88.06 -19.58
C GLN A 63 11.07 -87.04 -19.77
N SER A 64 9.98 -87.19 -19.02
CA SER A 64 8.92 -86.19 -18.95
C SER A 64 9.36 -85.01 -18.07
N VAL A 65 9.45 -83.82 -18.64
CA VAL A 65 9.68 -82.58 -17.88
C VAL A 65 8.33 -82.12 -17.30
N SER A 66 8.11 -82.33 -16.00
CA SER A 66 6.99 -81.71 -15.26
C SER A 66 7.55 -80.72 -14.25
N SER A 67 7.12 -79.46 -14.32
CA SER A 67 7.41 -78.43 -13.31
C SER A 67 6.13 -78.03 -12.59
N GLU A 68 6.18 -77.86 -11.27
CA GLU A 68 5.01 -77.50 -10.45
C GLU A 68 4.60 -76.02 -10.58
N LEU A 69 5.52 -75.14 -10.98
CA LEU A 69 5.25 -73.71 -11.13
C LEU A 69 4.84 -73.31 -12.55
N ILE A 70 5.09 -74.16 -13.54
CA ILE A 70 4.96 -73.85 -14.96
C ILE A 70 4.32 -75.02 -15.69
N GLN A 71 3.19 -74.77 -16.37
CA GLN A 71 2.64 -75.75 -17.29
C GLN A 71 3.46 -75.71 -18.59
N ALA A 72 4.34 -76.69 -18.72
CA ALA A 72 5.18 -76.87 -19.89
C ALA A 72 4.63 -78.02 -20.76
N TRP A 73 4.54 -77.80 -22.07
CA TRP A 73 4.23 -78.83 -23.05
C TRP A 73 5.34 -78.91 -24.08
N ILE A 74 5.84 -80.11 -24.31
CA ILE A 74 6.85 -80.36 -25.33
C ILE A 74 6.21 -81.26 -26.39
N LYS A 75 6.30 -80.83 -27.65
CA LYS A 75 5.74 -81.50 -28.82
C LYS A 75 6.77 -81.56 -29.94
N SER A 76 6.67 -82.57 -30.78
CA SER A 76 7.36 -82.59 -32.07
C SER A 76 6.49 -81.94 -33.14
N ASP A 77 7.08 -81.57 -34.29
CA ASP A 77 6.33 -81.06 -35.44
C ASP A 77 5.16 -81.98 -35.85
N ARG A 78 5.34 -83.30 -35.70
CA ARG A 78 4.30 -84.30 -36.00
C ARG A 78 3.14 -84.33 -35.00
N THR A 79 3.32 -83.78 -33.80
CA THR A 79 2.32 -83.79 -32.72
C THR A 79 1.79 -82.40 -32.36
N LEU A 80 2.19 -81.38 -33.13
CA LEU A 80 1.77 -79.99 -32.96
C LEU A 80 0.25 -79.81 -33.05
N TYR A 81 -0.44 -80.64 -33.86
CA TYR A 81 -1.90 -80.62 -34.01
C TYR A 81 -2.68 -80.83 -32.69
N LYS A 82 -2.02 -81.37 -31.65
CA LYS A 82 -2.63 -81.57 -30.33
C LYS A 82 -2.67 -80.29 -29.48
N MET A 83 -1.98 -79.23 -29.91
CA MET A 83 -2.01 -77.94 -29.23
C MET A 83 -3.17 -77.07 -29.75
N PRO A 84 -3.69 -76.11 -28.95
CA PRO A 84 -4.72 -75.17 -29.40
C PRO A 84 -4.32 -74.49 -30.72
N LEU A 85 -5.30 -74.27 -31.61
CA LEU A 85 -5.05 -73.70 -32.95
C LEU A 85 -4.31 -72.35 -32.88
N ALA A 86 -4.60 -71.55 -31.85
CA ALA A 86 -3.94 -70.26 -31.59
C ALA A 86 -2.43 -70.38 -31.34
N TRP A 87 -1.91 -71.53 -30.89
CA TRP A 87 -0.50 -71.72 -30.55
C TRP A 87 0.31 -72.25 -31.73
N GLN A 88 -0.33 -72.94 -32.66
CA GLN A 88 0.33 -73.71 -33.72
C GLN A 88 1.16 -72.83 -34.67
N ASN A 89 0.73 -71.59 -34.92
CA ASN A 89 1.39 -70.65 -35.82
C ASN A 89 2.37 -69.70 -35.12
N LEU A 90 2.57 -69.82 -33.81
CA LEU A 90 3.46 -68.94 -33.07
C LEU A 90 4.94 -69.30 -33.32
N GLY A 91 5.73 -68.30 -33.67
CA GLY A 91 7.19 -68.40 -33.80
C GLY A 91 7.90 -68.45 -32.43
N THR A 92 9.20 -68.73 -32.43
CA THR A 92 10.02 -68.70 -31.21
C THR A 92 9.98 -67.30 -30.58
N GLY A 93 9.62 -67.20 -29.30
CA GLY A 93 9.45 -65.93 -28.58
C GLY A 93 8.41 -66.03 -27.46
N VAL A 94 8.20 -64.93 -26.73
CA VAL A 94 7.11 -64.83 -25.73
C VAL A 94 5.96 -64.05 -26.34
N HIS A 95 4.76 -64.63 -26.27
CA HIS A 95 3.54 -64.10 -26.87
C HIS A 95 2.48 -63.90 -25.78
N ASP A 96 1.72 -62.80 -25.88
CA ASP A 96 0.56 -62.57 -25.03
C ASP A 96 -0.65 -63.27 -25.63
N ILE A 97 -1.26 -64.20 -24.89
CA ILE A 97 -2.45 -64.94 -25.32
C ILE A 97 -3.58 -64.72 -24.32
N THR A 98 -4.81 -64.76 -24.82
CA THR A 98 -6.00 -64.65 -23.97
C THR A 98 -6.85 -65.90 -24.17
N GLU A 99 -7.10 -66.64 -23.10
CA GLU A 99 -7.83 -67.90 -23.15
C GLU A 99 -8.86 -67.96 -22.03
N THR A 100 -9.96 -68.66 -22.29
CA THR A 100 -10.97 -68.92 -21.27
C THR A 100 -10.54 -70.14 -20.45
N ASP A 101 -10.42 -70.00 -19.13
CA ASP A 101 -10.07 -71.09 -18.24
C ASP A 101 -11.20 -72.14 -18.13
N ALA A 102 -10.94 -73.25 -17.44
CA ALA A 102 -11.92 -74.32 -17.24
C ALA A 102 -13.22 -73.87 -16.53
N ASN A 103 -13.23 -72.68 -15.92
CA ASN A 103 -14.36 -72.11 -15.21
C ASN A 103 -15.09 -71.03 -16.02
N GLY A 104 -14.74 -70.83 -17.30
CA GLY A 104 -15.39 -69.83 -18.16
C GLY A 104 -14.85 -68.40 -17.98
N VAL A 105 -13.76 -68.20 -17.24
CA VAL A 105 -13.18 -66.87 -17.00
C VAL A 105 -12.09 -66.59 -18.02
N LEU A 106 -12.20 -65.46 -18.72
CA LEU A 106 -11.19 -64.98 -19.65
C LEU A 106 -9.93 -64.58 -18.88
N ARG A 107 -8.80 -65.24 -19.13
CA ARG A 107 -7.50 -64.94 -18.50
C ARG A 107 -6.45 -64.58 -19.53
N HIS A 108 -5.54 -63.72 -19.11
CA HIS A 108 -4.37 -63.32 -19.89
C HIS A 108 -3.16 -64.14 -19.45
N TYR A 109 -2.51 -64.78 -20.41
CA TYR A 109 -1.32 -65.59 -20.19
C TYR A 109 -0.16 -65.08 -21.04
N LYS A 110 1.05 -65.23 -20.50
CA LYS A 110 2.28 -65.16 -21.30
C LYS A 110 2.67 -66.57 -21.71
N LEU A 111 2.74 -66.82 -23.02
CA LEU A 111 3.12 -68.10 -23.61
C LEU A 111 4.50 -67.95 -24.26
N ALA A 112 5.49 -68.61 -23.68
CA ALA A 112 6.81 -68.71 -24.28
C ALA A 112 6.87 -69.95 -25.17
N VAL A 113 7.32 -69.75 -26.41
CA VAL A 113 7.41 -70.78 -27.45
C VAL A 113 8.86 -70.89 -27.90
N ARG A 114 9.38 -72.11 -27.95
CA ARG A 114 10.73 -72.39 -28.45
C ARG A 114 10.69 -73.53 -29.46
N ARG A 115 11.12 -73.24 -30.69
CA ARG A 115 11.28 -74.24 -31.76
C ARG A 115 12.77 -74.51 -32.00
N LYS A 116 13.19 -75.77 -31.90
CA LYS A 116 14.58 -76.22 -32.12
C LYS A 116 14.59 -77.70 -32.50
N ASP A 117 15.30 -78.07 -33.56
CA ASP A 117 15.50 -79.46 -34.03
C ASP A 117 14.20 -80.29 -34.18
N GLY A 118 13.12 -79.67 -34.68
CA GLY A 118 11.82 -80.32 -34.87
C GLY A 118 11.02 -80.55 -33.57
N ILE A 119 11.51 -80.01 -32.45
CA ILE A 119 10.86 -79.98 -31.14
C ILE A 119 10.37 -78.56 -30.85
N ILE A 120 9.17 -78.47 -30.29
CA ILE A 120 8.49 -77.24 -29.92
C ILE A 120 8.13 -77.33 -28.43
N GLY A 121 8.73 -76.45 -27.63
CA GLY A 121 8.39 -76.22 -26.23
C GLY A 121 7.40 -75.07 -26.09
N PHE A 122 6.40 -75.27 -25.25
CA PHE A 122 5.41 -74.27 -24.84
C PHE A 122 5.44 -74.16 -23.32
N VAL A 123 5.59 -72.96 -22.79
CA VAL A 123 5.57 -72.67 -21.35
C VAL A 123 4.58 -71.54 -21.11
N ARG A 124 3.60 -71.78 -20.24
CA ARG A 124 2.53 -70.83 -19.95
C ARG A 124 2.61 -70.27 -18.53
N TYR A 125 2.50 -68.95 -18.40
CA TYR A 125 2.41 -68.22 -17.14
C TYR A 125 1.09 -67.46 -17.02
N ASP A 126 0.40 -67.63 -15.88
CA ASP A 126 -0.86 -66.94 -15.56
C ASP A 126 -0.57 -65.56 -14.94
N VAL A 127 -0.76 -64.50 -15.74
CA VAL A 127 -0.54 -63.11 -15.30
C VAL A 127 -1.65 -62.64 -14.35
N GLY A 128 -2.80 -63.30 -14.33
CA GLY A 128 -3.95 -62.94 -13.51
C GLY A 128 -3.76 -63.18 -12.01
N ARG A 129 -2.77 -63.99 -11.60
CA ARG A 129 -2.53 -64.28 -10.17
C ARG A 129 -1.93 -63.10 -9.38
N GLU A 130 -1.45 -62.06 -10.04
CA GLU A 130 -0.80 -60.90 -9.39
C GLU A 130 -1.75 -59.72 -9.09
N GLU A 131 -3.05 -59.87 -9.33
CA GLU A 131 -4.03 -58.78 -9.21
C GLU A 131 -4.19 -58.24 -7.78
N LEU A 132 -3.98 -59.09 -6.76
CA LEU A 132 -3.98 -58.67 -5.36
C LEU A 132 -2.79 -57.75 -5.04
N GLY A 133 -1.59 -58.06 -5.56
CA GLY A 133 -0.40 -57.23 -5.37
C GLY A 133 -0.51 -55.87 -6.08
N LYS A 134 -1.11 -55.85 -7.28
CA LYS A 134 -1.40 -54.61 -8.02
C LYS A 134 -2.33 -53.70 -7.24
N ARG A 135 -3.44 -54.24 -6.71
CA ARG A 135 -4.38 -53.47 -5.89
C ARG A 135 -3.72 -52.93 -4.62
N GLN A 136 -2.98 -53.77 -3.90
CA GLN A 136 -2.29 -53.37 -2.67
C GLN A 136 -1.30 -52.22 -2.94
N LEU A 137 -0.55 -52.28 -4.03
CA LEU A 137 0.37 -51.21 -4.41
C LEU A 137 -0.35 -49.92 -4.80
N VAL A 138 -1.41 -50.00 -5.62
CA VAL A 138 -2.18 -48.80 -5.99
C VAL A 138 -2.77 -48.14 -4.74
N THR A 139 -3.34 -48.94 -3.81
CA THR A 139 -3.86 -48.40 -2.55
C THR A 139 -2.78 -47.80 -1.66
N SER A 140 -1.58 -48.40 -1.60
CA SER A 140 -0.47 -47.85 -0.81
C SER A 140 0.08 -46.56 -1.43
N LEU A 141 0.18 -46.48 -2.76
CA LEU A 141 0.55 -45.24 -3.46
C LEU A 141 -0.48 -44.13 -3.25
N ILE A 142 -1.78 -44.42 -3.32
CA ILE A 142 -2.82 -43.43 -3.02
C ILE A 142 -2.67 -42.93 -1.58
N ALA A 143 -2.48 -43.83 -0.61
CA ALA A 143 -2.27 -43.48 0.78
C ALA A 143 -1.03 -42.59 0.97
N VAL A 144 0.08 -42.92 0.29
CA VAL A 144 1.32 -42.12 0.28
C VAL A 144 1.09 -40.74 -0.32
N VAL A 145 0.42 -40.64 -1.48
CA VAL A 145 0.11 -39.35 -2.12
C VAL A 145 -0.75 -38.48 -1.21
N LEU A 146 -1.78 -39.05 -0.57
CA LEU A 146 -2.62 -38.33 0.37
C LEU A 146 -1.84 -37.85 1.60
N LEU A 147 -1.01 -38.72 2.18
CA LEU A 147 -0.18 -38.41 3.34
C LEU A 147 0.79 -37.25 3.05
N PHE A 148 1.54 -37.33 1.95
CA PHE A 148 2.50 -36.28 1.58
C PHE A 148 1.83 -34.98 1.15
N SER A 149 0.64 -35.05 0.51
CA SER A 149 -0.14 -33.85 0.19
C SER A 149 -0.62 -33.13 1.45
N LEU A 150 -1.09 -33.89 2.45
CA LEU A 150 -1.51 -33.34 3.74
C LEU A 150 -0.34 -32.76 4.53
N LEU A 151 0.81 -33.44 4.51
CA LEU A 151 2.05 -32.95 5.11
C LEU A 151 2.53 -31.66 4.44
N SER A 152 2.50 -31.60 3.10
CA SER A 152 2.87 -30.38 2.36
C SER A 152 1.95 -29.21 2.69
N LEU A 153 0.64 -29.46 2.81
CA LEU A 153 -0.32 -28.45 3.24
C LEU A 153 -0.02 -27.95 4.65
N ALA A 154 0.28 -28.86 5.59
CA ALA A 154 0.63 -28.51 6.97
C ALA A 154 1.91 -27.66 7.03
N ILE A 155 2.96 -28.04 6.28
CA ILE A 155 4.21 -27.29 6.16
C ILE A 155 3.95 -25.91 5.54
N GLY A 156 3.17 -25.84 4.46
CA GLY A 156 2.80 -24.58 3.81
C GLY A 156 2.08 -23.62 4.75
N LEU A 157 1.14 -24.13 5.56
CA LEU A 157 0.44 -23.36 6.58
C LEU A 157 1.38 -22.87 7.69
N TRP A 158 2.28 -23.73 8.17
CA TRP A 158 3.26 -23.39 9.20
C TRP A 158 4.25 -22.32 8.73
N LEU A 159 4.85 -22.53 7.55
CA LEU A 159 5.85 -21.61 6.98
C LEU A 159 5.23 -20.25 6.63
N SER A 160 4.01 -20.25 6.07
CA SER A 160 3.26 -19.01 5.79
C SER A 160 3.01 -18.19 7.06
N ARG A 161 2.71 -18.83 8.19
CA ARG A 161 2.53 -18.14 9.47
C ARG A 161 3.86 -17.62 10.01
N LYS A 162 4.93 -18.41 9.95
CA LYS A 162 6.24 -18.06 10.49
C LYS A 162 6.88 -16.88 9.73
N VAL A 163 6.93 -16.95 8.40
CA VAL A 163 7.59 -15.93 7.55
C VAL A 163 6.78 -14.64 7.47
N LEU A 164 5.45 -14.72 7.43
CA LEU A 164 4.64 -13.52 7.21
C LEU A 164 4.24 -12.78 8.49
N LYS A 165 4.39 -13.38 9.68
CA LYS A 165 4.06 -12.73 10.96
C LYS A 165 4.93 -11.49 11.21
N PRO A 166 6.28 -11.53 11.11
CA PRO A 166 7.13 -10.36 11.34
C PRO A 166 6.79 -9.20 10.40
N VAL A 167 6.66 -9.47 9.09
CA VAL A 167 6.27 -8.45 8.09
C VAL A 167 4.93 -7.80 8.41
N THR A 168 3.94 -8.59 8.86
CA THR A 168 2.64 -8.02 9.26
C THR A 168 2.71 -7.20 10.54
N LEU A 169 3.57 -7.57 11.48
CA LEU A 169 3.82 -6.82 12.71
C LEU A 169 4.47 -5.47 12.38
N LEU A 170 5.52 -5.47 11.55
CA LEU A 170 6.22 -4.27 11.11
C LEU A 170 5.26 -3.31 10.42
N ALA A 171 4.47 -3.81 9.47
CA ALA A 171 3.50 -3.00 8.74
C ALA A 171 2.34 -2.48 9.63
N ASN A 172 2.04 -3.13 10.76
CA ASN A 172 1.05 -2.63 11.71
C ASN A 172 1.66 -1.52 12.57
N ARG A 173 2.85 -1.74 13.15
CA ARG A 173 3.57 -0.73 13.94
C ARG A 173 3.82 0.55 13.14
N LEU A 174 4.20 0.44 11.87
CA LEU A 174 4.35 1.60 10.99
C LEU A 174 3.04 2.37 10.74
N ARG A 175 1.88 1.68 10.72
CA ARG A 175 0.58 2.37 10.63
C ARG A 175 0.20 3.05 11.92
N ASP A 176 0.55 2.46 13.04
CA ASP A 176 0.28 3.03 14.36
C ASP A 176 1.17 4.25 14.61
N PHE A 177 2.42 4.23 14.17
CA PHE A 177 3.30 5.41 14.08
C PHE A 177 2.62 6.58 13.37
N ARG A 178 1.99 6.32 12.20
CA ARG A 178 1.27 7.35 11.43
C ARG A 178 0.05 7.92 12.18
N LYS A 179 -0.55 7.17 13.11
CA LYS A 179 -1.74 7.61 13.86
C LYS A 179 -1.40 8.32 15.17
N ALA A 180 -0.42 7.80 15.90
CA ALA A 180 -0.08 8.29 17.23
C ALA A 180 0.89 9.48 17.21
N GLY A 181 1.59 9.71 16.08
CA GLY A 181 2.53 10.82 15.94
C GLY A 181 3.77 10.73 16.83
N LYS A 182 3.95 9.63 17.57
CA LYS A 182 5.12 9.38 18.41
C LYS A 182 6.05 8.38 17.72
N ALA A 183 7.32 8.76 17.66
CA ALA A 183 8.39 7.96 17.10
C ALA A 183 8.95 6.99 18.15
N GLU A 184 8.43 5.77 18.17
CA GLU A 184 9.11 4.66 18.82
C GLU A 184 9.94 3.88 17.80
N PRO A 185 11.19 3.51 18.13
CA PRO A 185 12.03 2.69 17.25
C PRO A 185 11.37 1.35 16.91
N LEU A 186 11.24 1.05 15.62
CA LEU A 186 10.70 -0.20 15.13
C LEU A 186 11.69 -1.34 15.37
N ALA A 187 12.99 -1.12 15.12
CA ALA A 187 14.02 -2.15 15.08
C ALA A 187 14.15 -2.96 16.38
N GLN A 188 13.95 -2.34 17.55
CA GLN A 188 14.01 -3.01 18.86
C GLN A 188 13.03 -4.17 19.04
N HIS A 189 12.04 -4.27 18.15
CA HIS A 189 10.96 -5.25 18.21
C HIS A 189 11.09 -6.38 17.19
N PHE A 190 12.17 -6.40 16.42
CA PHE A 190 12.47 -7.41 15.40
C PHE A 190 13.82 -8.06 15.70
N ALA A 191 14.01 -9.28 15.19
CA ALA A 191 15.28 -9.99 15.29
C ALA A 191 16.27 -9.45 14.24
N ASP A 192 17.57 -9.74 14.40
CA ASP A 192 18.62 -9.43 13.40
C ASP A 192 18.53 -10.38 12.18
N ASP A 193 17.40 -10.31 11.47
CA ASP A 193 17.14 -10.95 10.18
C ASP A 193 16.79 -9.90 9.12
N GLU A 194 16.39 -10.33 7.92
CA GLU A 194 16.05 -9.42 6.81
C GLU A 194 14.90 -8.46 7.17
N VAL A 195 14.02 -8.84 8.10
CA VAL A 195 12.92 -7.99 8.57
C VAL A 195 13.43 -6.98 9.61
N GLY A 196 14.39 -7.36 10.45
CA GLY A 196 15.11 -6.45 11.35
C GLY A 196 15.92 -5.39 10.61
N GLU A 197 16.67 -5.79 9.59
CA GLU A 197 17.44 -4.85 8.75
C GLU A 197 16.51 -3.82 8.08
N LEU A 198 15.35 -4.27 7.57
CA LEU A 198 14.32 -3.37 7.06
C LEU A 198 13.77 -2.43 8.13
N ALA A 199 13.58 -2.91 9.36
CA ALA A 199 13.14 -2.07 10.48
C ALA A 199 14.18 -1.01 10.84
N HIS A 200 15.48 -1.35 10.84
CA HIS A 200 16.58 -0.41 11.02
C HIS A 200 16.62 0.68 9.94
N ALA A 201 16.50 0.28 8.67
CA ALA A 201 16.48 1.24 7.56
C ALA A 201 15.29 2.21 7.66
N LEU A 202 14.13 1.72 8.11
CA LEU A 202 12.95 2.57 8.35
C LEU A 202 13.16 3.54 9.51
N ASP A 203 13.77 3.08 10.61
CA ASP A 203 14.10 3.94 11.76
C ASP A 203 15.11 5.03 11.36
N GLU A 204 16.14 4.68 10.59
CA GLU A 204 17.13 5.66 10.09
C GLU A 204 16.47 6.70 9.17
N TYR A 205 15.59 6.26 8.27
CA TYR A 205 14.85 7.16 7.39
C TYR A 205 13.92 8.09 8.17
N ALA A 206 13.21 7.56 9.18
CA ALA A 206 12.36 8.35 10.06
C ALA A 206 13.16 9.39 10.87
N ALA A 207 14.35 9.02 11.36
CA ALA A 207 15.25 9.93 12.05
C ALA A 207 15.76 11.03 11.13
N ARG A 208 16.17 10.69 9.89
CA ARG A 208 16.62 11.67 8.88
C ARG A 208 15.51 12.66 8.50
N LEU A 209 14.28 12.19 8.34
CA LEU A 209 13.12 13.06 8.07
C LEU A 209 12.83 13.99 9.25
N THR A 210 12.86 13.46 10.48
CA THR A 210 12.67 14.27 11.69
C THR A 210 13.73 15.37 11.79
N ALA A 211 15.00 15.01 11.62
CA ALA A 211 16.12 15.96 11.64
C ALA A 211 16.07 16.99 10.50
N MET A 212 15.53 16.62 9.33
CA MET A 212 15.30 17.56 8.23
C MET A 212 14.20 18.57 8.59
N VAL A 213 13.08 18.10 9.15
CA VAL A 213 11.98 18.96 9.59
C VAL A 213 12.42 19.90 10.73
N GLU A 214 13.23 19.42 11.68
CA GLU A 214 13.79 20.23 12.76
C GLU A 214 14.75 21.30 12.25
N ARG A 215 15.70 20.95 11.38
CA ARG A 215 16.61 21.93 10.76
C ARG A 215 15.86 22.98 9.94
N ASP A 216 14.85 22.58 9.20
CA ASP A 216 14.01 23.53 8.47
C ASP A 216 13.31 24.49 9.44
N ARG A 217 12.83 24.02 10.61
CA ARG A 217 12.20 24.85 11.65
C ARG A 217 13.18 25.86 12.25
N GLU A 218 14.37 25.42 12.62
CA GLU A 218 15.43 26.27 13.16
C GLU A 218 15.81 27.34 12.13
N PHE A 219 16.12 26.93 10.89
CA PHE A 219 16.46 27.86 9.80
C PHE A 219 15.40 28.95 9.59
N ASN A 220 14.12 28.59 9.56
CA ASN A 220 13.05 29.59 9.40
C ASN A 220 12.93 30.53 10.60
N SER A 221 13.14 30.01 11.81
CA SER A 221 13.14 30.84 13.02
C SER A 221 14.28 31.84 12.97
N ASP A 222 15.48 31.38 12.64
CA ASP A 222 16.69 32.19 12.58
C ASP A 222 16.58 33.26 11.49
N VAL A 223 16.14 32.88 10.28
CA VAL A 223 15.88 33.83 9.19
C VAL A 223 14.85 34.90 9.59
N SER A 224 13.85 34.55 10.40
CA SER A 224 12.88 35.55 10.90
C SER A 224 13.55 36.64 11.73
N HIS A 225 14.44 36.24 12.62
CA HIS A 225 15.14 37.15 13.53
C HIS A 225 16.21 37.96 12.79
N GLU A 226 16.99 37.33 11.93
CA GLU A 226 18.04 37.98 11.14
C GLU A 226 17.49 39.00 10.14
N LEU A 227 16.25 38.82 9.64
CA LEU A 227 15.61 39.79 8.75
C LEU A 227 14.92 40.95 9.50
N ARG A 228 14.41 40.74 10.71
CA ARG A 228 13.74 41.79 11.51
C ARG A 228 14.71 42.85 12.00
N THR A 229 15.90 42.44 12.44
CA THR A 229 16.91 43.33 13.00
C THR A 229 17.31 44.47 12.05
N PRO A 230 17.72 44.22 10.79
CA PRO A 230 18.08 45.30 9.87
C PRO A 230 16.88 46.19 9.51
N LEU A 231 15.66 45.65 9.41
CA LEU A 231 14.45 46.44 9.15
C LEU A 231 14.09 47.36 10.32
N ALA A 232 14.26 46.89 11.56
CA ALA A 232 14.08 47.70 12.76
C ALA A 232 15.10 48.85 12.81
N VAL A 233 16.36 48.60 12.42
CA VAL A 233 17.38 49.66 12.30
C VAL A 233 16.99 50.69 11.24
N ILE A 234 16.53 50.26 10.06
CA ILE A 234 16.07 51.17 9.00
C ILE A 234 14.88 52.01 9.50
N ALA A 235 13.91 51.39 10.17
CA ALA A 235 12.74 52.07 10.73
C ALA A 235 13.15 53.10 11.80
N SER A 236 13.95 52.69 12.79
CA SER A 236 14.44 53.58 13.85
C SER A 236 15.25 54.76 13.28
N THR A 237 16.14 54.49 12.33
CA THR A 237 16.96 55.54 11.71
C THR A 237 16.11 56.52 10.91
N THR A 238 15.12 56.03 10.16
CA THR A 238 14.20 56.90 9.42
C THR A 238 13.30 57.71 10.34
N GLU A 239 12.87 57.16 11.48
CA GLU A 239 12.11 57.87 12.51
C GLU A 239 12.93 58.98 13.17
N LEU A 240 14.18 58.69 13.55
CA LEU A 240 15.12 59.68 14.10
C LEU A 240 15.39 60.84 13.12
N LEU A 241 15.62 60.53 11.84
CA LEU A 241 15.85 61.54 10.82
C LEU A 241 14.60 62.41 10.56
N GLN A 242 13.39 61.85 10.68
CA GLN A 242 12.15 62.63 10.56
C GLN A 242 11.97 63.66 11.68
N GLY A 243 12.55 63.43 12.86
CA GLY A 243 12.52 64.36 13.98
C GLY A 243 13.57 65.48 13.93
N SER A 244 14.42 65.52 12.90
CA SER A 244 15.50 66.51 12.78
C SER A 244 14.97 67.91 12.40
N PRO A 245 15.41 68.98 13.09
CA PRO A 245 14.94 70.35 12.83
C PRO A 245 15.39 70.92 11.47
N ASP A 246 16.45 70.38 10.86
CA ASP A 246 17.01 70.86 9.59
C ASP A 246 16.44 70.14 8.34
N LEU A 247 15.34 69.41 8.51
CA LEU A 247 14.81 68.52 7.48
C LEU A 247 14.05 69.28 6.38
N THR A 248 14.62 69.30 5.17
CA THR A 248 13.92 69.91 4.02
C THR A 248 12.66 69.10 3.62
N PRO A 249 11.60 69.75 3.08
CA PRO A 249 10.36 69.07 2.69
C PRO A 249 10.57 67.90 1.72
N LYS A 250 11.53 68.06 0.79
CA LYS A 250 11.89 67.05 -0.22
C LYS A 250 12.58 65.83 0.41
N LEU A 251 13.37 66.02 1.46
CA LEU A 251 14.00 64.94 2.22
C LEU A 251 12.98 64.21 3.10
N ALA A 252 12.05 64.96 3.71
CA ALA A 252 10.96 64.41 4.50
C ALA A 252 10.08 63.46 3.67
N GLU A 253 9.76 63.82 2.42
CA GLU A 253 9.00 62.95 1.52
C GLU A 253 9.75 61.65 1.18
N ARG A 254 11.08 61.73 0.97
CA ARG A 254 11.94 60.56 0.72
C ARG A 254 12.02 59.64 1.94
N LEU A 255 12.19 60.20 3.15
CA LEU A 255 12.19 59.43 4.40
C LEU A 255 10.86 58.71 4.61
N LYS A 256 9.71 59.37 4.36
CA LYS A 256 8.39 58.73 4.39
C LYS A 256 8.21 57.63 3.33
N ARG A 257 8.94 57.67 2.22
CA ARG A 257 8.96 56.56 1.23
C ARG A 257 9.78 55.38 1.76
N ILE A 258 10.95 55.61 2.36
CA ILE A 258 11.81 54.57 2.93
C ILE A 258 11.13 53.89 4.12
N GLU A 259 10.54 54.66 5.03
CA GLU A 259 9.77 54.15 6.17
C GLU A 259 8.62 53.25 5.70
N ARG A 260 7.86 53.68 4.68
CA ARG A 260 6.81 52.86 4.06
C ARG A 260 7.36 51.56 3.47
N ALA A 261 8.47 51.62 2.73
CA ALA A 261 9.08 50.44 2.12
C ALA A 261 9.61 49.46 3.17
N SER A 262 10.24 49.96 4.25
CA SER A 262 10.71 49.13 5.37
C SER A 262 9.55 48.44 6.08
N ARG A 263 8.47 49.19 6.37
CA ARG A 263 7.24 48.62 6.95
C ARG A 263 6.62 47.56 6.05
N GLN A 264 6.56 47.81 4.74
CA GLN A 264 6.07 46.84 3.75
C GLN A 264 6.92 45.55 3.74
N ALA A 265 8.25 45.67 3.83
CA ALA A 265 9.14 44.51 3.89
C ALA A 265 8.92 43.70 5.17
N THR A 266 8.79 44.35 6.33
CA THR A 266 8.50 43.69 7.60
C THR A 266 7.19 42.91 7.54
N GLU A 267 6.10 43.54 7.10
CA GLU A 267 4.78 42.89 6.98
C GLU A 267 4.81 41.69 6.02
N LEU A 268 5.52 41.80 4.89
CA LEU A 268 5.63 40.72 3.90
C LEU A 268 6.45 39.54 4.42
N ILE A 269 7.53 39.82 5.14
CA ILE A 269 8.36 38.79 5.78
C ILE A 269 7.54 38.08 6.86
N GLU A 270 6.80 38.80 7.69
CA GLU A 270 5.92 38.20 8.69
C GLU A 270 4.84 37.33 8.06
N ALA A 271 4.23 37.77 6.95
CA ALA A 271 3.25 36.98 6.22
C ALA A 271 3.86 35.70 5.61
N LEU A 272 5.06 35.78 5.02
CA LEU A 272 5.76 34.62 4.45
C LEU A 272 6.18 33.62 5.52
N LEU A 273 6.69 34.10 6.65
CA LEU A 273 7.11 33.26 7.77
C LEU A 273 5.91 32.59 8.43
N LEU A 274 4.79 33.30 8.55
CA LEU A 274 3.53 32.74 9.02
C LEU A 274 3.01 31.67 8.06
N LEU A 275 3.06 31.92 6.74
CA LEU A 275 2.66 30.95 5.72
C LEU A 275 3.52 29.69 5.79
N SER A 276 4.85 29.85 5.91
CA SER A 276 5.78 28.73 6.02
C SER A 276 5.57 27.94 7.33
N ARG A 277 5.21 28.61 8.43
CA ARG A 277 4.82 27.92 9.68
C ARG A 277 3.48 27.18 9.54
N ALA A 278 2.53 27.73 8.79
CA ALA A 278 1.21 27.14 8.58
C ALA A 278 1.25 25.91 7.67
N GLU A 279 1.99 25.95 6.55
CA GLU A 279 2.20 24.80 5.66
C GLU A 279 2.84 23.61 6.40
N ARG A 280 3.70 23.88 7.39
CA ARG A 280 4.46 22.87 8.14
C ARG A 280 3.69 22.18 9.26
N ARG A 281 2.60 22.77 9.76
CA ARG A 281 1.65 22.02 10.60
C ARG A 281 0.80 21.07 9.74
N GLY A 282 0.81 21.25 8.42
CA GLY A 282 -0.11 20.60 7.50
C GLY A 282 -1.56 20.95 7.84
N PRO A 283 -2.53 20.57 6.98
CA PRO A 283 -3.86 20.32 7.50
C PRO A 283 -3.70 19.14 8.46
N THR A 284 -3.71 19.39 9.77
CA THR A 284 -3.89 18.32 10.76
C THR A 284 -5.22 17.68 10.37
N ARG A 285 -5.18 16.50 9.71
CA ARG A 285 -6.39 15.78 9.31
C ARG A 285 -7.24 15.56 10.56
N GLY A 286 -8.24 16.41 10.79
CA GLY A 286 -9.13 16.36 11.95
C GLY A 286 -9.17 17.62 12.85
N GLU A 287 -8.33 18.64 12.67
CA GLU A 287 -8.52 19.92 13.37
C GLU A 287 -9.54 20.78 12.61
N THR A 288 -10.81 20.61 12.94
CA THR A 288 -11.87 21.57 12.61
C THR A 288 -11.74 22.76 13.54
N THR A 289 -11.40 23.93 13.01
CA THR A 289 -11.36 25.19 13.75
C THR A 289 -12.74 25.84 13.72
N GLU A 290 -13.30 26.11 14.89
CA GLU A 290 -14.55 26.84 15.04
C GLU A 290 -14.33 28.35 14.81
N VAL A 291 -14.94 28.90 13.77
CA VAL A 291 -14.68 30.26 13.29
C VAL A 291 -15.06 31.32 14.33
N ALA A 292 -16.20 31.13 15.01
CA ALA A 292 -16.70 32.07 16.01
C ALA A 292 -15.74 32.23 17.20
N LYS A 293 -15.06 31.15 17.63
CA LYS A 293 -14.07 31.22 18.72
C LYS A 293 -12.86 32.06 18.33
N VAL A 294 -12.32 31.83 17.12
CA VAL A 294 -11.17 32.61 16.63
C VAL A 294 -11.55 34.08 16.44
N ALA A 295 -12.77 34.36 15.94
CA ALA A 295 -13.27 35.72 15.83
C ALA A 295 -13.36 36.41 17.20
N ALA A 296 -13.86 35.72 18.23
CA ALA A 296 -13.92 36.24 19.60
C ALA A 296 -12.53 36.56 20.15
N ASP A 297 -11.56 35.64 20.00
CA ASP A 297 -10.17 35.84 20.47
C ASP A 297 -9.52 37.05 19.76
N VAL A 298 -9.74 37.19 18.46
CA VAL A 298 -9.24 38.33 17.68
C VAL A 298 -9.88 39.63 18.15
N ILE A 299 -11.20 39.68 18.33
CA ILE A 299 -11.89 40.87 18.85
C ILE A 299 -11.32 41.28 20.21
N GLU A 300 -11.10 40.31 21.10
CA GLU A 300 -10.57 40.59 22.42
C GLU A 300 -9.15 41.17 22.35
N SER A 301 -8.30 40.63 21.46
CA SER A 301 -6.95 41.16 21.21
C SER A 301 -6.94 42.60 20.66
N GLN A 302 -8.02 43.03 19.98
CA GLN A 302 -8.13 44.36 19.38
C GLN A 302 -8.80 45.39 20.30
N ARG A 303 -9.39 44.99 21.43
CA ARG A 303 -10.02 45.92 22.40
C ARG A 303 -9.15 47.11 22.80
N PRO A 304 -7.82 46.98 23.00
CA PRO A 304 -6.98 48.14 23.32
C PRO A 304 -7.03 49.27 22.28
N GLN A 305 -7.28 48.94 20.99
CA GLN A 305 -7.36 49.94 19.91
C GLN A 305 -8.70 50.68 19.84
N VAL A 306 -9.72 50.15 20.52
CA VAL A 306 -11.08 50.67 20.59
C VAL A 306 -11.27 51.49 21.87
N ARG A 307 -10.50 51.19 22.91
CA ARG A 307 -10.56 51.89 24.20
C ARG A 307 -10.38 53.40 24.01
N GLY A 308 -11.40 54.17 24.39
CA GLY A 308 -11.40 55.64 24.29
C GLY A 308 -11.87 56.20 22.95
N LYS A 309 -12.29 55.37 22.00
CA LYS A 309 -13.02 55.79 20.79
C LYS A 309 -14.52 55.59 20.99
N PRO A 310 -15.39 56.42 20.39
CA PRO A 310 -16.83 56.20 20.32
C PRO A 310 -17.16 55.08 19.30
N LEU A 311 -16.55 53.90 19.48
CA LEU A 311 -16.63 52.75 18.59
C LEU A 311 -17.04 51.51 19.40
N GLU A 312 -18.08 50.82 18.94
CA GLU A 312 -18.54 49.55 19.50
C GLU A 312 -18.16 48.38 18.59
N ILE A 313 -17.76 47.24 19.18
CA ILE A 313 -17.51 46.00 18.45
C ILE A 313 -18.49 44.93 18.93
N GLU A 314 -19.19 44.32 18.00
CA GLU A 314 -20.16 43.25 18.25
C GLU A 314 -19.75 41.97 17.51
N LEU A 315 -19.93 40.81 18.17
CA LEU A 315 -19.83 39.49 17.54
C LEU A 315 -21.21 38.82 17.58
N ALA A 316 -21.74 38.49 16.41
CA ALA A 316 -22.97 37.72 16.27
C ALA A 316 -22.65 36.38 15.58
N ALA A 317 -22.85 35.28 16.30
CA ALA A 317 -22.74 33.93 15.75
C ALA A 317 -24.15 33.35 15.59
N HIS A 318 -24.62 33.26 14.34
CA HIS A 318 -25.95 32.75 14.01
C HIS A 318 -25.95 31.23 13.86
N GLU A 319 -24.89 30.67 13.28
CA GLU A 319 -24.74 29.23 13.05
C GLU A 319 -23.28 28.78 13.30
N PRO A 320 -23.04 27.55 13.76
CA PRO A 320 -21.69 27.03 13.95
C PRO A 320 -21.01 26.82 12.60
N VAL A 321 -19.91 27.55 12.38
CA VAL A 321 -19.06 27.41 11.19
C VAL A 321 -17.70 26.86 11.61
N SER A 322 -17.29 25.76 10.99
CA SER A 322 -15.99 25.11 11.23
C SER A 322 -15.22 24.93 9.94
N VAL A 323 -13.93 25.24 9.97
CA VAL A 323 -13.04 25.17 8.80
C VAL A 323 -11.88 24.20 9.02
N ASN A 324 -11.45 23.52 7.97
CA ASN A 324 -10.28 22.66 7.98
C ASN A 324 -9.01 23.50 7.74
N ALA A 325 -8.70 24.37 8.68
CA ALA A 325 -7.50 25.21 8.67
C ALA A 325 -7.02 25.47 10.10
N PRO A 326 -5.71 25.66 10.33
CA PRO A 326 -5.19 26.02 11.65
C PRO A 326 -5.77 27.34 12.15
N ALA A 327 -6.14 27.43 13.43
CA ALA A 327 -6.68 28.64 14.05
C ALA A 327 -5.79 29.88 13.84
N SER A 328 -4.46 29.71 13.78
CA SER A 328 -3.50 30.79 13.51
C SER A 328 -3.67 31.42 12.12
N VAL A 329 -4.04 30.64 11.12
CA VAL A 329 -4.27 31.15 9.75
C VAL A 329 -5.52 32.01 9.72
N LEU A 330 -6.61 31.49 10.28
CA LEU A 330 -7.87 32.22 10.40
C LEU A 330 -7.68 33.49 11.23
N SER A 331 -6.97 33.40 12.36
CA SER A 331 -6.66 34.55 13.22
C SER A 331 -5.96 35.67 12.47
N VAL A 332 -5.02 35.36 11.57
CA VAL A 332 -4.33 36.38 10.77
C VAL A 332 -5.24 37.00 9.72
N ALA A 333 -6.07 36.22 9.04
CA ALA A 333 -7.04 36.75 8.10
C ALA A 333 -8.02 37.72 8.81
N LEU A 334 -8.58 37.29 9.95
CA LEU A 334 -9.51 38.08 10.74
C LEU A 334 -8.85 39.30 11.39
N THR A 335 -7.61 39.20 11.87
CA THR A 335 -6.88 40.36 12.41
C THR A 335 -6.71 41.45 11.36
N ASN A 336 -6.47 41.07 10.10
CA ASN A 336 -6.37 42.02 9.00
C ASN A 336 -7.73 42.65 8.65
N LEU A 337 -8.81 41.86 8.58
CA LEU A 337 -10.15 42.39 8.27
C LEU A 337 -10.72 43.26 9.40
N ILE A 338 -10.73 42.75 10.63
CA ILE A 338 -11.23 43.45 11.81
C ILE A 338 -10.35 44.67 12.13
N GLY A 339 -9.03 44.53 12.03
CA GLY A 339 -8.10 45.65 12.21
C GLY A 339 -8.33 46.77 11.19
N ASN A 340 -8.63 46.43 9.93
CA ASN A 340 -9.02 47.43 8.92
C ASN A 340 -10.35 48.13 9.31
N ALA A 341 -11.37 47.36 9.70
CA ALA A 341 -12.66 47.93 10.12
C ALA A 341 -12.52 48.92 11.29
N ILE A 342 -11.77 48.55 12.34
CA ILE A 342 -11.50 49.39 13.51
C ILE A 342 -10.68 50.63 13.15
N LYS A 343 -9.76 50.50 12.20
CA LYS A 343 -8.89 51.60 11.78
C LYS A 343 -9.64 52.68 11.01
N TYR A 344 -10.59 52.29 10.16
CA TYR A 344 -11.32 53.21 9.30
C TYR A 344 -12.63 53.73 9.91
N THR A 345 -13.12 53.10 10.99
CA THR A 345 -14.31 53.55 11.72
C THR A 345 -13.90 54.38 12.94
N LEU A 346 -13.99 55.70 12.81
CA LEU A 346 -13.64 56.64 13.89
C LEU A 346 -14.73 56.70 14.98
N GLU A 347 -15.99 56.61 14.56
CA GLU A 347 -17.17 56.55 15.41
C GLU A 347 -18.21 55.58 14.81
N GLY A 348 -18.97 54.90 15.66
CA GLY A 348 -20.03 53.96 15.25
C GLY A 348 -19.77 52.51 15.65
N THR A 349 -19.97 51.56 14.73
CA THR A 349 -20.03 50.13 15.05
C THR A 349 -19.24 49.28 14.04
N VAL A 350 -18.50 48.29 14.55
CA VAL A 350 -17.93 47.19 13.77
C VAL A 350 -18.60 45.89 14.22
N ARG A 351 -19.37 45.27 13.34
CA ARG A 351 -20.06 44.01 13.61
C ARG A 351 -19.39 42.86 12.87
N VAL A 352 -19.13 41.78 13.58
CA VAL A 352 -18.61 40.52 13.02
C VAL A 352 -19.73 39.49 13.07
N GLU A 353 -20.19 39.03 11.91
CA GLU A 353 -21.26 38.05 11.78
C GLU A 353 -20.70 36.72 11.28
N VAL A 354 -21.03 35.62 11.95
CA VAL A 354 -20.63 34.25 11.59
C VAL A 354 -21.87 33.40 11.37
N GLY A 355 -21.99 32.79 10.19
CA GLY A 355 -23.10 31.88 9.89
C GLY A 355 -23.14 31.48 8.41
N ALA A 356 -23.95 30.47 8.06
CA ALA A 356 -24.17 30.05 6.67
C ALA A 356 -22.88 29.87 5.85
N GLY A 357 -21.85 29.25 6.46
CA GLY A 357 -20.57 28.96 5.80
C GLY A 357 -19.66 30.16 5.56
N ARG A 358 -19.92 31.32 6.16
CA ARG A 358 -19.12 32.54 5.97
C ARG A 358 -18.92 33.34 7.26
N ILE A 359 -18.01 34.29 7.19
CA ILE A 359 -17.81 35.35 8.18
C ILE A 359 -17.83 36.70 7.48
N GLU A 360 -18.62 37.64 7.99
CA GLU A 360 -18.71 39.02 7.50
C GLU A 360 -18.23 40.00 8.58
N VAL A 361 -17.41 40.97 8.17
CA VAL A 361 -17.01 42.11 9.00
C VAL A 361 -17.65 43.35 8.40
N ILE A 362 -18.56 43.96 9.14
CA ILE A 362 -19.43 45.06 8.73
C ILE A 362 -19.02 46.30 9.52
N ASP A 363 -18.67 47.39 8.85
CA ASP A 363 -18.30 48.65 9.50
C ASP A 363 -19.25 49.80 9.16
N THR A 364 -19.22 50.87 9.97
CA THR A 364 -19.94 52.14 9.74
C THR A 364 -18.98 53.27 9.35
N GLY A 365 -17.81 52.93 8.79
CA GLY A 365 -16.80 53.90 8.40
C GLY A 365 -17.21 54.73 7.18
N PRO A 366 -16.27 55.46 6.55
CA PRO A 366 -16.54 56.35 5.42
C PRO A 366 -17.06 55.63 4.15
N GLY A 367 -17.10 54.30 4.15
CA GLY A 367 -17.51 53.49 3.02
C GLY A 367 -16.45 53.38 1.93
N ILE A 368 -16.79 52.61 0.89
CA ILE A 368 -15.89 52.31 -0.24
C ILE A 368 -16.67 52.55 -1.53
N LYS A 369 -16.04 53.19 -2.52
CA LYS A 369 -16.66 53.31 -3.84
C LYS A 369 -16.78 51.91 -4.47
N PRO A 370 -17.90 51.57 -5.13
CA PRO A 370 -18.07 50.25 -5.77
C PRO A 370 -16.93 49.89 -6.73
N GLU A 371 -16.41 50.89 -7.45
CA GLU A 371 -15.33 50.74 -8.44
C GLU A 371 -13.94 50.43 -7.84
N ASP A 372 -13.78 50.66 -6.54
CA ASP A 372 -12.53 50.43 -5.80
C ASP A 372 -12.56 49.11 -5.03
N ALA A 373 -13.74 48.53 -4.79
CA ALA A 373 -13.94 47.37 -3.93
C ALA A 373 -13.12 46.14 -4.37
N GLU A 374 -13.10 45.84 -5.68
CA GLU A 374 -12.29 44.73 -6.23
C GLU A 374 -10.79 45.05 -6.28
N LYS A 375 -10.43 46.32 -6.46
CA LYS A 375 -9.03 46.77 -6.59
C LYS A 375 -8.31 46.78 -5.24
N LEU A 376 -9.03 46.89 -4.13
CA LEU A 376 -8.47 46.93 -2.77
C LEU A 376 -7.80 45.61 -2.34
N PHE A 377 -8.07 44.51 -3.02
CA PHE A 377 -7.35 43.24 -2.84
C PHE A 377 -6.10 43.12 -3.74
N GLN A 378 -5.81 44.12 -4.57
CA GLN A 378 -4.57 44.18 -5.36
C GLN A 378 -3.44 44.83 -4.56
N ARG A 379 -2.20 44.42 -4.84
CA ARG A 379 -1.02 44.88 -4.09
C ARG A 379 -0.86 46.39 -4.19
N GLY A 380 -0.85 47.08 -3.04
CA GLY A 380 -0.46 48.49 -2.93
C GLY A 380 -1.53 49.50 -3.35
N VAL A 381 -2.77 49.06 -3.60
CA VAL A 381 -3.89 49.95 -3.97
C VAL A 381 -4.58 50.50 -2.71
N ARG A 382 -4.87 51.81 -2.70
CA ARG A 382 -5.63 52.51 -1.66
C ARG A 382 -6.94 53.02 -2.27
N GLY A 383 -8.02 53.04 -1.49
CA GLY A 383 -9.26 53.71 -1.88
C GLY A 383 -9.07 55.22 -1.86
N GLU A 384 -9.58 55.91 -2.87
CA GLU A 384 -9.55 57.37 -2.95
C GLU A 384 -10.51 57.99 -1.93
N GLY A 385 -10.02 58.29 -0.73
CA GLY A 385 -10.82 58.98 0.31
C GLY A 385 -10.41 58.74 1.77
N ALA A 386 -9.55 57.75 2.06
CA ALA A 386 -9.23 57.40 3.45
C ALA A 386 -7.85 57.93 3.90
N GLY A 387 -7.84 58.98 4.71
CA GLY A 387 -6.63 59.65 5.25
C GLY A 387 -5.81 58.87 6.29
N GLY A 388 -5.82 57.53 6.27
CA GLY A 388 -5.16 56.67 7.26
C GLY A 388 -3.82 56.07 6.81
N SER A 389 -2.82 56.06 7.70
CA SER A 389 -1.50 55.44 7.53
C SER A 389 -1.56 53.90 7.49
N GLY A 390 -2.04 53.32 6.37
CA GLY A 390 -2.06 51.86 6.13
C GLY A 390 -1.33 51.49 4.84
N ALA A 391 -0.59 50.38 4.84
CA ALA A 391 0.24 49.96 3.70
C ALA A 391 -0.55 49.28 2.55
N GLY A 392 -1.86 49.04 2.70
CA GLY A 392 -2.68 48.36 1.68
C GLY A 392 -2.33 46.86 1.52
N LEU A 393 -1.58 46.30 2.46
CA LEU A 393 -1.07 44.92 2.40
C LEU A 393 -1.98 43.90 3.11
N GLY A 394 -2.72 44.31 4.14
CA GLY A 394 -3.54 43.40 4.93
C GLY A 394 -4.58 42.63 4.10
N LEU A 395 -5.27 43.31 3.17
CA LEU A 395 -6.23 42.67 2.26
C LEU A 395 -5.55 41.74 1.24
N ALA A 396 -4.32 42.05 0.80
CA ALA A 396 -3.55 41.17 -0.08
C ALA A 396 -3.12 39.87 0.65
N ILE A 397 -2.79 39.96 1.94
CA ILE A 397 -2.52 38.77 2.78
C ILE A 397 -3.78 37.92 2.91
N VAL A 398 -4.92 38.54 3.23
CA VAL A 398 -6.21 37.83 3.33
C VAL A 398 -6.53 37.10 2.03
N ARG A 399 -6.41 37.77 0.88
CA ARG A 399 -6.61 37.15 -0.44
C ARG A 399 -5.73 35.93 -0.65
N ARG A 400 -4.43 36.04 -0.34
CA ARG A 400 -3.48 34.93 -0.53
C ARG A 400 -3.80 33.74 0.37
N LEU A 401 -4.20 34.00 1.61
CA LEU A 401 -4.64 32.95 2.54
C LEU A 401 -5.92 32.28 2.03
N CYS A 402 -6.89 33.06 1.53
CA CYS A 402 -8.12 32.51 0.97
C CYS A 402 -7.85 31.65 -0.27
N GLU A 403 -7.01 32.10 -1.20
CA GLU A 403 -6.58 31.32 -2.37
C GLU A 403 -5.93 29.97 -1.98
N LEU A 404 -5.10 29.96 -0.93
CA LEU A 404 -4.42 28.74 -0.48
C LEU A 404 -5.39 27.70 0.12
N TYR A 405 -6.41 28.16 0.84
CA TYR A 405 -7.38 27.30 1.52
C TYR A 405 -8.67 27.07 0.73
N GLY A 406 -8.75 27.59 -0.50
CA GLY A 406 -9.94 27.48 -1.35
C GLY A 406 -11.14 28.28 -0.83
N TRP A 407 -10.90 29.35 -0.07
CA TRP A 407 -11.93 30.28 0.40
C TRP A 407 -12.09 31.43 -0.59
N GLU A 408 -13.28 32.03 -0.59
CA GLU A 408 -13.58 33.20 -1.40
C GLU A 408 -13.64 34.44 -0.52
N VAL A 409 -12.83 35.45 -0.83
CA VAL A 409 -12.86 36.75 -0.14
C VAL A 409 -13.46 37.81 -1.05
N SER A 410 -14.35 38.63 -0.50
CA SER A 410 -14.94 39.77 -1.20
C SER A 410 -15.10 40.98 -0.27
N MET A 411 -15.26 42.15 -0.87
CA MET A 411 -15.58 43.38 -0.15
C MET A 411 -16.58 44.18 -0.97
N ARG A 412 -17.56 44.78 -0.29
CA ARG A 412 -18.63 45.56 -0.94
C ARG A 412 -19.04 46.74 -0.06
N PRO A 413 -19.52 47.84 -0.64
CA PRO A 413 -20.16 48.89 0.15
C PRO A 413 -21.43 48.37 0.81
N ARG A 414 -21.78 48.98 1.94
CA ARG A 414 -23.10 48.85 2.53
C ARG A 414 -24.17 49.49 1.64
N THR A 415 -25.37 48.91 1.67
CA THR A 415 -26.51 49.36 0.88
C THR A 415 -27.49 50.22 1.69
N ASP A 416 -27.44 50.10 3.01
CA ASP A 416 -28.33 50.73 3.98
C ASP A 416 -27.75 52.00 4.61
N ALA A 417 -26.41 52.07 4.73
CA ALA A 417 -25.69 53.18 5.35
C ALA A 417 -24.27 53.32 4.76
N ASN A 418 -23.52 54.32 5.23
CA ASN A 418 -22.08 54.40 4.95
C ASN A 418 -21.33 53.26 5.67
N GLY A 419 -20.29 52.74 5.01
CA GLY A 419 -19.44 51.67 5.53
C GLY A 419 -19.15 50.58 4.51
N ALA A 420 -18.43 49.54 4.93
CA ALA A 420 -18.08 48.41 4.10
C ALA A 420 -18.48 47.08 4.74
N ILE A 421 -18.57 46.05 3.89
CA ILE A 421 -18.77 44.67 4.28
C ILE A 421 -17.65 43.86 3.63
N ALA A 422 -16.77 43.29 4.45
CA ALA A 422 -15.76 42.32 4.01
C ALA A 422 -16.22 40.91 4.38
N SER A 423 -16.22 39.99 3.42
CA SER A 423 -16.72 38.62 3.60
C SER A 423 -15.65 37.60 3.25
N ILE A 424 -15.55 36.53 4.05
CA ILE A 424 -14.84 35.29 3.68
C ILE A 424 -15.88 34.17 3.66
N VAL A 425 -16.04 33.52 2.51
CA VAL A 425 -16.86 32.32 2.33
C VAL A 425 -15.96 31.09 2.37
N PHE A 426 -16.28 30.17 3.26
CA PHE A 426 -15.55 28.92 3.43
C PHE A 426 -16.18 27.83 2.56
N GLY A 427 -15.35 27.12 1.80
CA GLY A 427 -15.78 26.06 0.86
C GLY A 427 -15.97 24.68 1.47
#